data_AF-A0A9P4Y7X8-F1
#
_entry.id   AF-A0A9P4Y7X8-F1
#
_cell.length_a   1.000
_cell.length_b   1.000
_cell.length_c   1.000
_cell.angle_alpha   90.00
_cell.angle_beta   90.00
_cell.angle_gamma   90.00
#
_symmetry.space_group_name_H-M   'P 1'
#
loop_
_entity.id
_entity.type
_entity.pdbx_description
1 polymer ?
#
loop_
_entity_poly.entity_id
_entity_poly.type
_entity_poly.pdbx_seq_one_letter_code
_entity_poly.pdbx_strand_id
1 'polypeptide(L)'
;MDEPLDWDSIIFPPVNPDYYFDQFPERLDALHKFTPSGVDPDTIFTTLPRQFNTITIPLQDEEAFFFDVIDVGRMSEDGADFFRRLGERREERLKELHELWKEALDFSRTFKKFRIDKDWQSYCDIGY
;
A
#
# COMPACT_ATOMS: atom_id res chain seq x y z
N MET A 1 -26.21 9.05 -21.54
CA MET A 1 -24.87 8.47 -21.76
C MET A 1 -24.17 8.66 -20.45
N ASP A 2 -23.98 7.59 -19.69
CA ASP A 2 -23.20 7.65 -18.46
C ASP A 2 -21.73 7.74 -18.86
N GLU A 3 -21.02 8.74 -18.35
CA GLU A 3 -19.59 8.84 -18.58
C GLU A 3 -18.90 7.58 -18.04
N PRO A 4 -17.91 7.03 -18.78
CA PRO A 4 -17.16 5.89 -18.30
C PRO A 4 -16.43 6.26 -17.00
N LEU A 5 -16.50 5.35 -16.01
CA LEU A 5 -15.81 5.52 -14.73
C LEU A 5 -14.32 5.75 -14.97
N ASP A 6 -13.81 6.86 -14.44
CA ASP A 6 -12.39 7.17 -14.40
C ASP A 6 -11.74 6.35 -13.28
N TRP A 7 -11.44 5.10 -13.58
CA TRP A 7 -10.79 4.18 -12.66
C TRP A 7 -9.42 4.69 -12.20
N ASP A 8 -8.71 5.46 -13.02
CA ASP A 8 -7.41 6.02 -12.64
C ASP A 8 -7.56 7.04 -11.51
N SER A 9 -8.53 7.94 -11.59
CA SER A 9 -8.82 8.92 -10.52
C SER A 9 -9.47 8.29 -9.28
N ILE A 10 -10.12 7.13 -9.41
CA ILE A 10 -10.69 6.40 -8.26
C ILE A 10 -9.59 5.67 -7.50
N ILE A 11 -8.65 5.04 -8.22
CA ILE A 11 -7.57 4.22 -7.64
C ILE A 11 -6.43 5.12 -7.15
N PHE A 12 -6.14 6.20 -7.87
CA PHE A 12 -5.19 7.24 -7.50
C PHE A 12 -5.95 8.57 -7.46
N PRO A 13 -6.64 8.88 -6.35
CA PRO A 13 -7.26 10.19 -6.22
C PRO A 13 -6.18 11.25 -6.50
N PRO A 14 -6.48 12.27 -7.31
CA PRO A 14 -5.54 13.34 -7.55
C PRO A 14 -5.27 14.05 -6.21
N VAL A 15 -4.19 13.67 -5.55
CA VAL A 15 -3.69 14.38 -4.39
C VAL A 15 -3.05 15.63 -4.95
N ASN A 16 -3.64 16.79 -4.65
CA ASN A 16 -2.98 18.05 -4.93
C ASN A 16 -1.75 18.12 -4.01
N PRO A 17 -0.50 18.04 -4.54
CA PRO A 17 0.69 18.03 -3.72
C PRO A 17 0.80 19.29 -2.87
N ASP A 18 0.39 20.44 -3.43
CA ASP A 18 0.34 21.71 -2.70
C ASP A 18 -0.56 21.60 -1.48
N TYR A 19 -1.75 21.02 -1.62
CA TYR A 19 -2.68 20.85 -0.50
C TYR A 19 -2.16 19.89 0.59
N TYR A 20 -1.41 18.86 0.20
CA TYR A 20 -0.79 17.93 1.14
C TYR A 20 0.37 18.60 1.89
N PHE A 21 1.27 19.27 1.18
CA PHE A 21 2.43 19.94 1.79
C PHE A 21 2.05 21.24 2.52
N ASP A 22 0.97 21.92 2.15
CA ASP A 22 0.43 23.07 2.89
C ASP A 22 -0.05 22.65 4.29
N GLN A 23 -0.64 21.46 4.40
CA GLN A 23 -1.06 20.90 5.68
C GLN A 23 0.11 20.32 6.49
N PHE A 24 1.15 19.85 5.79
CA PHE A 24 2.30 19.20 6.39
C PHE A 24 3.62 19.74 5.81
N PRO A 25 3.98 21.01 6.07
CA PRO A 25 5.16 21.65 5.46
C PRO A 25 6.48 20.97 5.87
N GLU A 26 6.51 20.31 7.03
CA GLU A 26 7.64 19.51 7.49
C GLU A 26 7.90 18.29 6.58
N ARG A 27 6.88 17.79 5.87
CA ARG A 27 7.02 16.66 4.94
C ARG A 27 7.75 17.09 3.67
N LEU A 28 7.56 18.32 3.22
CA LEU A 28 8.31 18.87 2.09
C LEU A 28 9.79 19.05 2.43
N ASP A 29 10.09 19.56 3.63
CA ASP A 29 11.46 19.65 4.14
C ASP A 29 12.11 18.27 4.27
N ALA A 30 11.37 17.30 4.84
CA ALA A 30 11.84 15.92 4.95
C ALA A 30 12.15 15.33 3.57
N LEU A 31 11.30 15.57 2.57
CA LEU A 31 11.52 15.07 1.22
C LEU A 31 12.81 15.64 0.62
N HIS A 32 12.98 16.96 0.66
CA HIS A 32 14.19 17.62 0.16
C HIS A 32 15.46 17.18 0.89
N LYS A 33 15.34 16.86 2.19
CA LYS A 33 16.46 16.46 3.03
C LYS A 33 16.88 15.01 2.82
N PHE A 34 15.91 14.14 2.60
CA PHE A 34 16.13 12.70 2.66
C PHE A 34 16.09 12.02 1.30
N THR A 35 15.61 12.67 0.24
CA THR A 35 15.66 12.07 -1.10
C THR A 35 16.81 12.64 -1.93
N PRO A 36 17.33 11.88 -2.91
CA PRO A 36 18.35 12.40 -3.83
C PRO A 36 17.91 13.69 -4.52
N SER A 37 18.88 14.56 -4.80
CA SER A 37 18.62 15.81 -5.52
C SER A 37 17.97 15.52 -6.89
N GLY A 38 16.82 16.14 -7.13
CA GLY A 38 16.04 15.96 -8.37
C GLY A 38 14.82 15.05 -8.25
N VAL A 39 14.54 14.48 -7.07
CA VAL A 39 13.19 13.95 -6.79
C VAL A 39 12.24 15.14 -6.62
N ASP A 40 11.35 15.29 -7.59
CA ASP A 40 10.32 16.33 -7.59
C ASP A 40 9.19 15.93 -6.61
N PRO A 41 8.82 16.79 -5.64
CA PRO A 41 7.71 16.53 -4.71
C PRO A 41 6.41 16.09 -5.39
N ASP A 42 6.10 16.62 -6.57
CA ASP A 42 4.88 16.27 -7.31
C ASP A 42 4.89 14.81 -7.78
N THR A 43 6.08 14.22 -7.95
CA THR A 43 6.22 12.82 -8.38
C THR A 43 5.82 11.83 -7.30
N ILE A 44 5.81 12.24 -6.02
CA ILE A 44 5.48 11.39 -4.87
C ILE A 44 4.01 10.95 -4.89
N PHE A 45 3.12 11.75 -5.46
CA PHE A 45 1.70 11.44 -5.56
C PHE A 45 1.25 11.03 -6.97
N THR A 46 2.14 11.14 -7.95
CA THR A 46 1.81 10.88 -9.35
C THR A 46 2.59 9.71 -9.91
N THR A 47 3.91 9.87 -10.11
CA THR A 47 4.73 8.92 -10.86
C THR A 47 5.27 7.80 -9.97
N LEU A 48 5.76 8.12 -8.78
CA LEU A 48 6.36 7.14 -7.86
C LEU A 48 5.34 6.11 -7.37
N PRO A 49 4.10 6.45 -6.99
CA PRO A 49 3.11 5.45 -6.59
C PRO A 49 2.75 4.51 -7.74
N ARG A 50 2.63 5.03 -8.97
CA ARG A 50 2.32 4.22 -10.16
C ARG A 50 3.41 3.19 -10.45
N GLN A 51 4.67 3.53 -10.20
CA GLN A 51 5.81 2.64 -10.45
C GLN A 51 6.09 1.69 -9.27
N PHE A 52 6.02 2.22 -8.04
CA PHE A 52 6.56 1.56 -6.85
C PHE A 52 5.50 1.18 -5.81
N ASN A 53 4.28 1.71 -5.88
CA ASN A 53 3.19 1.41 -4.96
C ASN A 53 1.99 0.73 -5.64
N THR A 54 2.15 0.21 -6.86
CA THR A 54 1.01 -0.30 -7.65
C THR A 54 1.27 -1.69 -8.20
N ILE A 55 0.21 -2.51 -8.15
CA ILE A 55 0.05 -3.74 -8.95
C ILE A 55 -1.17 -3.58 -9.87
N THR A 56 -2.33 -4.12 -9.49
CA THR A 56 -3.65 -3.76 -10.04
C THR A 56 -4.35 -2.69 -9.20
N ILE A 57 -4.01 -2.62 -7.92
CA ILE A 57 -4.47 -1.64 -6.94
C ILE A 57 -3.24 -1.11 -6.17
N PRO A 58 -3.37 -0.01 -5.39
CA PRO A 58 -2.30 0.47 -4.55
C PRO A 58 -1.93 -0.59 -3.49
N LEU A 59 -0.64 -0.79 -3.26
CA LEU A 59 -0.15 -1.70 -2.20
C LEU A 59 -0.36 -1.09 -0.81
N GLN A 60 -0.21 0.23 -0.71
CA GLN A 60 -0.36 1.03 0.49
C GLN A 60 -1.14 2.31 0.19
N ASP A 61 -1.69 2.94 1.24
CA ASP A 61 -2.19 4.31 1.15
C ASP A 61 -1.05 5.33 0.91
N GLU A 62 -1.43 6.55 0.54
CA GLU A 62 -0.51 7.62 0.19
C GLU A 62 0.47 8.01 1.30
N GLU A 63 0.03 7.98 2.56
CA GLU A 63 0.84 8.39 3.70
C GLU A 63 1.85 7.30 4.04
N ALA A 64 1.41 6.04 4.06
CA ALA A 64 2.32 4.91 4.24
C ALA A 64 3.39 4.84 3.14
N PHE A 65 3.01 5.11 1.88
CA PHE A 65 3.97 5.18 0.78
C PHE A 65 4.93 6.37 0.91
N PHE A 66 4.45 7.54 1.32
CA PHE A 66 5.31 8.70 1.60
C PHE A 66 6.41 8.35 2.61
N PHE A 67 6.08 7.63 3.69
CA PHE A 67 7.07 7.21 4.67
C PHE A 67 8.08 6.22 4.11
N ASP A 68 7.64 5.26 3.27
CA ASP A 68 8.56 4.35 2.59
C ASP A 68 9.53 5.12 1.68
N VAL A 69 9.07 6.17 0.97
CA VAL A 69 9.95 7.03 0.18
C VAL A 69 10.98 7.76 1.04
N ILE A 70 10.58 8.33 2.17
CA ILE A 70 11.50 9.02 3.08
C ILE A 70 12.54 8.07 3.66
N ASP A 71 12.12 6.90 4.12
CA ASP A 71 13.02 5.93 4.73
C ASP A 71 13.98 5.31 3.71
N VAL A 72 13.51 5.00 2.50
CA VAL A 72 14.39 4.57 1.41
C VAL A 72 15.36 5.68 1.04
N GLY A 73 14.89 6.92 0.92
CA GLY A 73 15.73 8.08 0.66
C GLY A 73 16.89 8.19 1.64
N ARG A 74 16.62 8.11 2.95
CA ARG A 74 17.65 8.15 4.02
C ARG A 74 18.75 7.11 3.86
N MET A 75 18.42 5.95 3.28
CA MET A 75 19.32 4.82 3.12
C MET A 75 20.02 4.78 1.77
N SER A 76 19.67 5.70 0.86
CA SER A 76 20.13 5.67 -0.52
C SER A 76 21.38 6.55 -0.70
N GLU A 77 22.35 6.05 -1.44
CA GLU A 77 23.58 6.79 -1.71
C GLU A 77 23.44 7.80 -2.87
N ASP A 78 22.62 7.45 -3.86
CA ASP A 78 22.31 8.27 -5.03
C ASP A 78 20.91 7.95 -5.58
N GLY A 79 20.54 8.62 -6.69
CA GLY A 79 19.25 8.42 -7.36
C GLY A 79 19.04 7.00 -7.89
N ALA A 80 20.07 6.36 -8.43
CA ALA A 80 19.94 5.01 -8.98
C ALA A 80 19.74 3.99 -7.84
N ASP A 81 20.48 4.14 -6.74
CA ASP A 81 20.31 3.35 -5.53
C ASP A 81 18.92 3.54 -4.91
N PHE A 82 18.42 4.77 -4.90
CA PHE A 82 17.08 5.10 -4.43
C PHE A 82 15.97 4.36 -5.20
N PHE A 83 15.98 4.44 -6.53
CA PHE A 83 14.97 3.74 -7.33
C PHE A 83 15.09 2.22 -7.22
N ARG A 84 16.33 1.69 -7.13
CA ARG A 84 16.56 0.26 -6.90
C ARG A 84 15.95 -0.18 -5.56
N ARG A 85 16.22 0.55 -4.47
CA ARG A 85 15.70 0.25 -3.13
C ARG A 85 14.20 0.44 -3.02
N LEU A 86 13.61 1.42 -3.72
CA LEU A 86 12.15 1.55 -3.81
C LEU A 86 11.51 0.35 -4.50
N GLY A 87 12.14 -0.16 -5.56
CA GLY A 87 11.75 -1.42 -6.18
C GLY A 87 11.81 -2.61 -5.22
N GLU A 88 12.87 -2.71 -4.43
CA GLU A 88 13.00 -3.75 -3.39
C GLU A 88 11.91 -3.62 -2.31
N ARG A 89 11.65 -2.40 -1.82
CA ARG A 89 10.60 -2.13 -0.84
C ARG A 89 9.22 -2.51 -1.38
N ARG A 90 8.93 -2.25 -2.66
CA ARG A 90 7.69 -2.70 -3.31
C ARG A 90 7.52 -4.22 -3.22
N GLU A 91 8.56 -4.98 -3.51
CA GLU A 91 8.52 -6.45 -3.45
C GLU A 91 8.35 -6.95 -2.01
N GLU A 92 8.97 -6.29 -1.04
CA GLU A 92 8.76 -6.56 0.40
C GLU A 92 7.30 -6.38 0.78
N ARG A 93 6.68 -5.24 0.42
CA ARG A 93 5.26 -4.95 0.70
C ARG A 93 4.31 -5.92 0.01
N LEU A 94 4.59 -6.29 -1.24
CA LEU A 94 3.79 -7.29 -1.94
C LEU A 94 3.86 -8.65 -1.24
N LYS A 95 5.03 -9.04 -0.74
CA LYS A 95 5.20 -10.28 0.03
C LYS A 95 4.43 -10.22 1.35
N GLU A 96 4.53 -9.12 2.10
CA GLU A 96 3.76 -8.90 3.33
C GLU A 96 2.26 -9.03 3.07
N LEU A 97 1.77 -8.38 2.01
CA LEU A 97 0.37 -8.45 1.60
C LEU A 97 -0.04 -9.90 1.31
N HIS A 98 0.76 -10.65 0.54
CA HIS A 98 0.48 -12.06 0.26
C HIS A 98 0.43 -12.93 1.52
N GLU A 99 1.32 -12.73 2.49
CA GLU A 99 1.27 -13.48 3.75
C GLU A 99 0.01 -13.12 4.56
N LEU A 100 -0.36 -11.84 4.63
CA LEU A 100 -1.61 -11.41 5.28
C LEU A 100 -2.84 -12.06 4.65
N TRP A 101 -2.89 -12.16 3.32
CA TRP A 101 -3.98 -12.85 2.62
C TRP A 101 -4.05 -14.34 2.96
N LYS A 102 -2.90 -15.04 3.02
CA LYS A 102 -2.85 -16.44 3.41
C LYS A 102 -3.36 -16.63 4.84
N GLU A 103 -2.88 -15.81 5.77
CA GLU A 103 -3.31 -15.85 7.17
C GLU A 103 -4.82 -15.60 7.30
N ALA A 104 -5.37 -14.60 6.59
CA ALA A 104 -6.79 -14.31 6.59
C ALA A 104 -7.64 -15.46 6.03
N LEU A 105 -7.18 -16.10 4.95
CA LEU A 105 -7.85 -17.25 4.35
C LEU A 105 -7.79 -18.49 5.26
N ASP A 106 -6.66 -18.75 5.89
CA ASP A 106 -6.51 -19.84 6.85
C ASP A 106 -7.36 -19.64 8.09
N PHE A 107 -7.44 -18.40 8.60
CA PHE A 107 -8.37 -18.04 9.66
C PHE A 107 -9.82 -18.28 9.23
N SER A 108 -10.22 -17.83 8.05
CA SER A 108 -11.57 -18.04 7.51
C SER A 108 -11.92 -19.53 7.37
N ARG A 109 -10.98 -20.33 6.89
CA ARG A 109 -11.14 -21.79 6.75
C ARG A 109 -11.30 -22.46 8.12
N THR A 110 -10.47 -22.06 9.08
CA THR A 110 -10.54 -22.57 10.45
C THR A 110 -11.86 -22.21 11.11
N PHE A 111 -12.30 -20.96 10.96
CA PHE A 111 -13.58 -20.48 11.50
C PHE A 111 -14.78 -21.21 10.86
N LYS A 112 -14.77 -21.40 9.54
CA LYS A 112 -15.81 -22.20 8.85
C LYS A 112 -15.85 -23.64 9.37
N LYS A 113 -14.70 -24.28 9.55
CA LYS A 113 -14.62 -25.65 10.08
C LYS A 113 -15.17 -25.72 11.50
N PHE A 114 -14.75 -24.81 12.38
CA PHE A 114 -15.25 -24.76 13.76
C PHE A 114 -16.76 -24.55 13.83
N ARG A 115 -17.32 -23.69 12.96
CA ARG A 115 -18.77 -23.49 12.86
C ARG A 115 -19.49 -24.78 12.43
N ILE A 116 -18.99 -25.45 11.40
CA ILE A 116 -19.54 -26.73 10.91
C ILE A 116 -19.50 -27.79 12.03
N ASP A 117 -18.38 -27.93 12.73
CA ASP A 117 -18.21 -28.92 13.79
C ASP A 117 -19.17 -28.65 14.98
N LYS A 118 -19.41 -27.38 15.34
CA LYS A 118 -20.42 -27.00 16.33
C LYS A 118 -21.85 -27.32 15.89
N ASP A 119 -22.20 -27.04 14.64
CA ASP A 119 -23.52 -27.34 14.10
C ASP A 119 -23.77 -28.86 14.11
N TRP A 120 -22.78 -29.67 13.69
CA TRP A 120 -22.85 -31.14 13.76
C TRP A 120 -22.99 -31.67 15.19
N GLN A 121 -22.23 -31.13 16.14
CA GLN A 121 -22.35 -31.53 17.54
C GLN A 121 -23.77 -31.25 18.06
N SER A 122 -24.33 -30.08 17.72
CA SER A 122 -25.72 -29.77 18.05
C SER A 122 -26.69 -30.75 17.42
N TYR A 123 -26.53 -31.17 16.15
CA TYR A 123 -27.40 -32.17 15.51
C TYR A 123 -27.33 -33.54 16.18
N CYS A 124 -26.15 -33.97 16.62
CA CYS A 124 -25.99 -35.23 17.37
C CYS A 124 -26.64 -35.16 18.77
N ASP A 125 -26.59 -33.99 19.42
CA ASP A 125 -27.15 -33.80 20.77
C ASP A 125 -28.69 -33.75 20.81
N ILE A 126 -29.36 -33.45 19.69
CA ILE A 126 -30.84 -33.46 19.57
C ILE A 126 -31.45 -34.83 19.24
N GLY A 127 -30.64 -35.87 19.04
CA GLY A 127 -31.07 -37.27 18.96
C GLY A 127 -32.12 -37.59 17.89
N TYR A 128 -31.66 -37.89 16.67
CA TYR A 128 -32.39 -38.70 15.68
C TYR A 128 -31.67 -40.02 15.45
#